data_AF-A0A8T4VJT1-F1
#
_entry.id   AF-A0A8T4VJT1-F1
#
_cell.length_a   1.000
_cell.length_b   1.000
_cell.length_c   1.000
_cell.angle_alpha   90.00
_cell.angle_beta   90.00
_cell.angle_gamma   90.00
#
_symmetry.space_group_name_H-M   'P 1'
#
loop_
_entity.id
_entity.type
_entity.pdbx_description
1 polymer ?
#
loop_
_entity_poly.entity_id
_entity_poly.type
_entity_poly.pdbx_seq_one_letter_code
_entity_poly.pdbx_strand_id
1 'polypeptide(L)'
;MGANALPLYVYSSDVAKGANYDRAAQAFEKKGDYYMILPAAVGASYILNAPSVDDDPMRGSPDAKVTIIEFSDFQCPFCGKFWKETYPQLMKEYVETGKAKFVFRDYPLEFHPEAQKAAEASECAHEQGKFWEYHDKIFENQ
;
A
#
# COMPACT_ATOMS: atom_id res chain seq x y z
N MET A 1 -15.01 10.13 4.56
CA MET A 1 -14.94 9.64 5.96
C MET A 1 -13.56 9.05 6.15
N GLY A 2 -12.70 9.69 6.96
CA GLY A 2 -11.26 9.41 7.02
C GLY A 2 -10.92 8.07 7.67
N ALA A 3 -9.95 7.36 7.10
CA ALA A 3 -9.40 6.15 7.69
C ALA A 3 -8.51 6.48 8.90
N ASN A 4 -8.75 5.82 10.04
CA ASN A 4 -7.93 5.90 11.25
C ASN A 4 -6.74 4.92 11.19
N ALA A 5 -5.92 5.00 10.15
CA ALA A 5 -4.68 4.22 10.09
C ALA A 5 -3.50 5.15 10.40
N LEU A 6 -2.95 5.04 11.61
CA LEU A 6 -1.68 5.66 11.97
C LEU A 6 -0.56 4.75 11.43
N PRO A 7 0.40 5.26 10.64
CA PRO A 7 1.55 4.44 10.26
C PRO A 7 2.31 4.01 11.51
N LEU A 8 2.66 2.73 11.52
CA LEU A 8 3.37 2.10 12.61
C LEU A 8 4.82 1.91 12.19
N TYR A 9 5.73 2.64 12.84
CA TYR A 9 7.16 2.41 12.64
C TYR A 9 7.62 1.32 13.59
N VAL A 10 7.96 0.16 13.03
CA VAL A 10 8.46 -0.99 13.77
C VAL A 10 9.98 -1.03 13.66
N TYR A 11 10.65 -1.06 14.81
CA TYR A 11 12.10 -1.13 14.93
C TYR A 11 12.50 -2.44 15.60
N SER A 12 13.65 -2.98 15.21
CA SER A 12 14.25 -4.10 15.93
C SER A 12 14.63 -3.70 17.35
N SER A 13 14.92 -4.69 18.20
CA SER A 13 15.37 -4.45 19.57
C SER A 13 16.68 -3.66 19.67
N ASP A 14 17.45 -3.55 18.59
CA ASP A 14 18.68 -2.77 18.52
C ASP A 14 18.46 -1.26 18.59
N VAL A 15 17.23 -0.77 18.38
CA VAL A 15 16.94 0.66 18.52
C VAL A 15 17.24 1.16 19.93
N ALA A 16 17.11 0.30 20.95
CA ALA A 16 17.45 0.59 22.34
C ALA A 16 18.95 0.80 22.58
N LYS A 17 19.80 0.43 21.61
CA LYS A 17 21.25 0.64 21.66
C LYS A 17 21.70 1.90 20.91
N GLY A 18 20.78 2.58 20.22
CA GLY A 18 21.07 3.77 19.44
C GLY A 18 21.47 4.95 20.32
N ALA A 19 22.43 5.76 19.87
CA ALA A 19 22.97 6.90 20.62
C ALA A 19 21.93 7.96 21.03
N ASN A 20 20.75 7.95 20.40
CA ASN A 20 19.65 8.88 20.68
C ASN A 20 18.46 8.21 21.37
N TYR A 21 18.54 6.92 21.72
CA TYR A 21 17.41 6.20 22.30
C TYR A 21 16.94 6.85 23.59
N ASP A 22 17.84 7.19 24.52
CA ASP A 22 17.46 7.80 25.80
C ASP A 22 16.69 9.12 25.65
N ARG A 23 16.96 9.88 24.59
CA ARG A 23 16.25 11.13 24.27
C ARG A 23 14.88 10.90 23.66
N ALA A 24 14.69 9.76 23.01
CA ALA A 24 13.47 9.39 22.30
C ALA A 24 12.71 8.23 22.97
N ALA A 25 13.17 7.71 24.11
CA ALA A 25 12.65 6.49 24.73
C ALA A 25 11.14 6.59 25.02
N GLN A 26 10.68 7.78 25.41
CA GLN A 26 9.26 8.09 25.64
C GLN A 26 8.37 7.96 24.41
N ALA A 27 8.96 7.96 23.21
CA ALA A 27 8.26 7.76 21.95
C ALA A 27 8.17 6.29 21.52
N PHE A 28 8.94 5.39 22.12
CA PHE A 28 8.97 3.98 21.77
C PHE A 28 8.12 3.14 22.73
N GLU A 29 7.23 2.33 22.18
CA GLU A 29 6.49 1.29 22.89
C GLU A 29 7.09 -0.08 22.55
N LYS A 30 7.59 -0.82 23.54
CA LYS A 30 8.10 -2.18 23.33
C LYS A 30 6.95 -3.17 23.17
N LYS A 31 6.95 -3.95 22.09
CA LYS A 31 6.03 -5.06 21.84
C LYS A 31 6.81 -6.33 21.54
N GLY A 32 6.93 -7.20 22.55
CA GLY A 32 7.76 -8.40 22.45
C GLY A 32 9.21 -8.04 22.10
N ASP A 33 9.67 -8.50 20.94
CA ASP A 33 11.06 -8.35 20.46
C ASP A 33 11.28 -7.13 19.57
N TYR A 34 10.25 -6.30 19.36
CA TYR A 34 10.34 -5.07 18.57
C TYR A 34 9.86 -3.85 19.36
N TYR A 35 10.23 -2.67 18.88
CA TYR A 35 9.78 -1.39 19.40
C TYR A 35 8.94 -0.68 18.35
N MET A 36 7.93 0.06 18.79
CA MET A 36 7.04 0.82 17.93
C MET A 36 7.11 2.29 18.29
N ILE A 37 7.20 3.19 17.31
CA ILE A 37 6.91 4.61 17.58
C ILE A 37 5.45 4.88 17.26
N LEU A 38 4.72 5.40 18.25
CA LEU A 38 3.38 5.93 18.04
C LEU A 38 3.51 7.35 17.46
N PRO A 39 2.92 7.66 16.28
CA PRO A 39 3.00 8.99 15.68
C PRO A 39 2.50 10.11 16.61
N ALA A 40 1.53 9.80 17.48
CA ALA A 40 1.02 10.74 18.48
C ALA A 40 2.09 11.13 19.53
N ALA A 41 2.98 10.22 19.92
CA ALA A 41 3.99 10.46 20.95
C ALA A 41 5.15 11.36 20.48
N VAL A 42 5.38 11.42 19.16
CA VAL A 42 6.44 12.24 18.53
C VAL A 42 5.90 13.50 17.85
N GLY A 43 4.61 13.81 18.04
CA GLY A 43 3.96 14.90 17.35
C GLY A 43 3.81 14.68 15.83
N ALA A 44 4.20 13.54 15.26
CA ALA A 44 4.09 13.29 13.82
C ALA A 44 2.64 13.05 13.35
N SER A 45 1.63 13.22 14.21
CA SER A 45 0.22 13.04 13.84
C SER A 45 -0.24 14.00 12.72
N TYR A 46 0.45 15.13 12.53
CA TYR A 46 0.16 16.08 11.44
C TYR A 46 0.90 15.77 10.12
N ILE A 47 1.86 14.84 10.11
CA ILE A 47 2.66 14.51 8.90
C ILE A 47 2.14 13.25 8.19
N LEU A 48 1.25 12.49 8.83
CA LEU A 48 1.05 11.09 8.48
C LEU A 48 -0.42 10.74 8.32
N ASN A 49 -1.06 11.35 7.32
CA ASN A 49 -2.31 10.82 6.81
C ASN A 49 -1.98 9.60 5.96
N ALA A 50 -2.47 8.42 6.37
CA ALA A 50 -2.44 7.27 5.48
C ALA A 50 -3.21 7.62 4.19
N PRO A 51 -2.72 7.19 3.02
CA PRO A 51 -3.45 7.37 1.77
C PRO A 51 -4.87 6.82 1.91
N SER A 52 -5.83 7.66 1.52
CA SER A 52 -7.24 7.28 1.40
C SER A 52 -7.39 6.13 0.40
N VAL A 53 -8.40 5.28 0.56
CA VAL A 53 -8.78 4.35 -0.51
C VAL A 53 -9.56 5.09 -1.61
N ASP A 54 -10.29 6.15 -1.25
CA ASP A 54 -11.12 6.94 -2.16
C ASP A 54 -12.05 6.08 -3.03
N ASP A 55 -12.21 6.42 -4.31
CA ASP A 55 -12.91 5.67 -5.35
C ASP A 55 -12.00 4.67 -6.09
N ASP A 56 -10.79 4.42 -5.60
CA ASP A 56 -9.86 3.49 -6.23
C ASP A 56 -10.47 2.08 -6.42
N PRO A 57 -10.09 1.37 -7.50
CA PRO A 57 -10.42 -0.02 -7.69
C PRO A 57 -9.94 -0.92 -6.54
N MET A 58 -10.85 -1.73 -6.01
CA MET A 58 -10.59 -2.62 -4.87
C MET A 58 -10.95 -4.09 -5.18
N ARG A 59 -10.14 -5.03 -4.66
CA ARG A 59 -10.42 -6.46 -4.55
C ARG A 59 -10.45 -6.90 -3.08
N GLY A 60 -11.34 -7.85 -2.78
CA GLY A 60 -11.50 -8.42 -1.43
C GLY A 60 -12.68 -7.84 -0.65
N SER A 61 -12.77 -8.22 0.63
CA SER A 61 -13.85 -7.78 1.50
C SER A 61 -13.69 -6.31 1.89
N PRO A 62 -14.74 -5.46 1.79
CA PRO A 62 -14.68 -4.07 2.26
C PRO A 62 -14.39 -3.96 3.77
N ASP A 63 -14.75 -5.00 4.54
CA ASP A 63 -14.60 -5.10 5.99
C ASP A 63 -13.23 -5.64 6.45
N ALA A 64 -12.35 -5.98 5.51
CA ALA A 64 -11.02 -6.49 5.83
C ALA A 64 -10.24 -5.50 6.71
N LYS A 65 -9.56 -6.02 7.74
CA LYS A 65 -8.88 -5.18 8.75
C LYS A 65 -7.58 -4.57 8.23
N VAL A 66 -6.97 -5.18 7.22
CA VAL A 66 -5.76 -4.69 6.56
C VAL A 66 -6.12 -4.17 5.18
N THR A 67 -5.61 -2.99 4.84
CA THR A 67 -5.71 -2.41 3.49
C THR A 67 -4.31 -2.36 2.91
N ILE A 68 -4.15 -2.89 1.70
CA ILE A 68 -2.92 -2.81 0.92
C ILE A 68 -3.23 -1.91 -0.27
N ILE A 69 -2.52 -0.79 -0.39
CA ILE A 69 -2.62 0.12 -1.53
C ILE A 69 -1.34 -0.04 -2.34
N GLU A 70 -1.47 -0.59 -3.55
CA GLU A 70 -0.38 -0.63 -4.51
C GLU A 70 -0.39 0.66 -5.33
N PHE A 71 0.68 1.45 -5.24
CA PHE A 71 0.95 2.52 -6.20
C PHE A 71 1.70 1.89 -7.37
N SER A 72 1.07 1.82 -8.53
CA SER A 72 1.60 1.05 -9.65
C SER A 72 1.60 1.84 -10.95
N ASP A 73 2.46 1.40 -11.86
CA ASP A 73 2.64 1.98 -13.19
C ASP A 73 2.60 0.83 -14.20
N PHE A 74 1.68 0.94 -15.16
CA PHE A 74 1.42 -0.08 -16.17
C PHE A 74 2.57 -0.32 -17.17
N GLN A 75 3.60 0.53 -17.22
CA GLN A 75 4.83 0.30 -17.98
C GLN A 75 6.02 -0.12 -17.10
N CYS A 76 5.88 -0.08 -15.78
CA CYS A 76 6.99 -0.39 -14.89
C CYS A 76 7.28 -1.90 -14.85
N PRO A 77 8.50 -2.35 -15.20
CA PRO A 77 8.84 -3.77 -15.21
C PRO A 77 8.84 -4.41 -13.81
N PHE A 78 9.03 -3.61 -12.76
CA PHE A 78 8.92 -4.10 -11.37
C PHE A 78 7.46 -4.30 -10.94
N CYS A 79 6.56 -3.44 -11.42
CA CYS A 79 5.11 -3.62 -11.24
C CYS A 79 4.63 -4.89 -11.95
N GLY A 80 5.05 -5.11 -13.21
CA GLY A 80 4.72 -6.37 -13.91
C GLY A 80 5.33 -7.60 -13.24
N LYS A 81 6.55 -7.51 -12.70
CA LYS A 81 7.13 -8.59 -11.90
C LYS A 81 6.33 -8.87 -10.63
N PHE A 82 5.89 -7.82 -9.91
CA PHE A 82 5.01 -7.97 -8.75
C PHE A 82 3.71 -8.68 -9.14
N TRP A 83 3.04 -8.21 -10.20
CA TRP A 83 1.81 -8.81 -10.74
C TRP A 83 2.00 -10.30 -11.09
N LYS A 84 3.15 -10.67 -11.65
CA LYS A 84 3.44 -12.05 -12.07
C LYS A 84 3.79 -12.98 -10.91
N GLU A 85 4.61 -12.51 -9.98
CA GLU A 85 5.28 -13.38 -9.00
C GLU A 85 4.66 -13.31 -7.61
N THR A 86 4.22 -12.12 -7.17
CA THR A 86 3.78 -11.88 -5.78
C THR A 86 2.27 -11.71 -5.66
N TYR A 87 1.67 -10.98 -6.59
CA TYR A 87 0.24 -10.69 -6.60
C TYR A 87 -0.65 -11.94 -6.51
N PRO A 88 -0.39 -13.06 -7.22
CA PRO A 88 -1.27 -14.24 -7.13
C PRO A 88 -1.29 -14.87 -5.73
N GLN A 89 -0.13 -14.92 -5.07
CA GLN A 89 -0.02 -15.42 -3.70
C GLN A 89 -0.70 -14.46 -2.72
N LEU A 90 -0.50 -13.15 -2.90
CA LEU A 90 -1.16 -12.13 -2.09
C LEU A 90 -2.69 -12.24 -2.17
N MET A 91 -3.23 -12.39 -3.39
CA MET A 91 -4.66 -12.55 -3.60
C MET A 91 -5.18 -13.79 -2.86
N LYS A 92 -4.56 -14.95 -3.12
CA LYS A 92 -4.99 -16.23 -2.56
C LYS A 92 -4.90 -16.30 -1.04
N GLU A 93 -3.80 -15.83 -0.45
CA GLU A 93 -3.52 -16.06 0.98
C GLU A 93 -4.18 -15.03 1.89
N TYR A 94 -4.42 -13.81 1.38
CA TYR A 94 -4.87 -12.67 2.18
C TYR A 94 -6.15 -12.02 1.69
N VAL A 95 -6.29 -11.76 0.38
CA VAL A 95 -7.43 -11.01 -0.14
C VAL A 95 -8.68 -11.88 -0.24
N GLU A 96 -8.57 -13.05 -0.84
CA GLU A 96 -9.64 -14.04 -0.98
C GLU A 96 -10.08 -14.61 0.38
N THR A 97 -9.16 -14.68 1.36
CA THR A 97 -9.46 -15.12 2.72
C THR A 97 -10.07 -14.01 3.60
N GLY A 98 -10.21 -12.78 3.07
CA GLY A 98 -10.77 -11.63 3.78
C GLY A 98 -9.86 -11.02 4.85
N LYS A 99 -8.59 -11.47 4.95
CA LYS A 99 -7.60 -10.90 5.88
C LYS A 99 -7.18 -9.49 5.46
N ALA A 100 -7.12 -9.26 4.16
CA ALA A 100 -6.79 -7.97 3.57
C ALA A 100 -7.76 -7.60 2.45
N LYS A 101 -7.82 -6.31 2.15
CA LYS A 101 -8.33 -5.79 0.87
C LYS A 101 -7.19 -5.15 0.11
N PHE A 102 -7.23 -5.30 -1.20
CA PHE A 102 -6.22 -4.80 -2.09
C PHE A 102 -6.80 -3.67 -2.93
N VAL A 103 -6.06 -2.58 -3.04
CA VAL A 103 -6.45 -1.35 -3.73
C VAL A 103 -5.34 -1.03 -4.71
N PHE A 104 -5.69 -0.75 -5.96
CA PHE A 104 -4.76 -0.30 -6.97
C PHE A 104 -4.86 1.21 -7.12
N ARG A 105 -3.72 1.90 -7.11
CA ARG A 105 -3.64 3.34 -7.36
C ARG A 105 -2.63 3.64 -8.45
N ASP A 106 -3.09 4.36 -9.45
CA ASP A 106 -2.25 4.82 -10.55
C ASP A 106 -1.12 5.74 -10.05
N TYR A 107 0.11 5.43 -10.45
CA TYR A 107 1.31 6.22 -10.18
C TYR A 107 2.22 6.25 -11.42
N PRO A 108 1.76 6.82 -12.54
CA PRO A 108 2.52 6.86 -13.78
C PRO A 108 3.79 7.69 -13.64
N LEU A 109 4.94 7.08 -13.92
CA LEU A 109 6.24 7.73 -13.83
C LEU A 109 6.51 8.53 -15.11
N GLU A 110 7.00 9.77 -14.96
CA GLU A 110 7.17 10.71 -16.08
C GLU A 110 8.08 10.20 -17.22
N PHE A 111 8.97 9.25 -16.91
CA PHE A 111 9.90 8.65 -17.88
C PHE A 111 9.34 7.41 -18.58
N HIS A 112 8.12 6.99 -18.25
CA HIS A 112 7.38 5.94 -18.94
C HIS A 112 6.36 6.58 -19.90
N PRO A 113 6.62 6.59 -21.22
CA PRO A 113 5.89 7.43 -22.18
C PRO A 113 4.39 7.09 -22.32
N GLU A 114 4.01 5.83 -22.10
CA GLU A 114 2.62 5.37 -22.17
C GLU A 114 1.97 5.19 -20.79
N ALA A 115 2.71 5.36 -19.68
CA ALA A 115 2.19 5.10 -18.33
C ALA A 115 0.98 5.98 -18.01
N GLN A 116 1.07 7.28 -18.32
CA GLN A 116 -0.05 8.21 -18.11
C GLN A 116 -1.29 7.81 -18.94
N LYS A 117 -1.09 7.36 -20.19
CA LYS A 117 -2.19 6.93 -21.05
C LYS A 117 -2.80 5.60 -20.64
N ALA A 118 -1.98 4.68 -20.11
CA ALA A 118 -2.47 3.45 -19.53
C ALA A 118 -3.28 3.71 -18.25
N ALA A 119 -2.83 4.62 -17.39
CA ALA A 119 -3.58 5.07 -16.20
C ALA A 119 -4.91 5.76 -16.56
N GLU A 120 -4.92 6.65 -17.57
CA GLU A 120 -6.19 7.23 -18.04
C GLU A 120 -7.17 6.15 -18.57
N ALA A 121 -6.64 5.15 -19.27
CA ALA A 121 -7.44 4.06 -19.81
C ALA A 121 -7.93 3.07 -18.74
N SER A 122 -7.15 2.82 -17.67
CA SER A 122 -7.59 2.02 -16.53
C SER A 122 -8.74 2.68 -15.79
N GLU A 123 -8.71 4.00 -15.62
CA GLU A 123 -9.83 4.74 -15.01
C GLU A 123 -11.09 4.69 -15.88
N CYS A 124 -10.96 4.86 -17.21
CA CYS A 124 -12.10 4.64 -18.12
C CYS A 124 -12.66 3.21 -18.04
N ALA A 125 -11.81 2.20 -17.82
CA ALA A 125 -12.25 0.83 -17.60
C ALA A 125 -12.92 0.66 -16.22
N HIS A 126 -12.46 1.39 -15.20
CA HIS A 126 -13.06 1.42 -13.86
C HIS A 126 -14.48 1.97 -13.88
N GLU A 127 -14.72 3.09 -14.56
CA GLU A 127 -16.06 3.65 -14.76
C GLU A 127 -17.03 2.66 -15.43
N GLN A 128 -16.50 1.71 -16.21
CA GLN A 128 -17.26 0.66 -16.89
C GLN A 128 -17.36 -0.64 -16.09
N GLY A 129 -16.83 -0.69 -14.87
CA GLY A 129 -16.80 -1.88 -14.02
C GLY A 129 -15.86 -2.99 -14.52
N LYS A 130 -14.87 -2.64 -15.34
CA LYS A 130 -13.94 -3.57 -16.01
C LYS A 130 -12.47 -3.28 -15.71
N PHE A 131 -12.20 -2.56 -14.62
CA PHE A 131 -10.84 -2.19 -14.23
C PHE A 131 -9.91 -3.40 -14.18
N TRP A 132 -10.35 -4.49 -13.55
CA TRP A 132 -9.50 -5.63 -13.29
C TRP A 132 -9.17 -6.43 -14.54
N GLU A 133 -10.11 -6.53 -15.47
CA GLU A 133 -9.90 -7.12 -16.78
C GLU A 133 -8.88 -6.30 -17.60
N TYR A 134 -8.97 -4.97 -17.54
CA TYR A 134 -7.98 -4.08 -18.14
C TYR A 134 -6.61 -4.25 -17.49
N HIS A 135 -6.55 -4.13 -16.16
CA HIS A 135 -5.33 -4.28 -15.35
C HIS A 135 -4.59 -5.59 -15.64
N ASP A 136 -5.30 -6.71 -15.54
CA ASP A 136 -4.71 -8.03 -15.76
C ASP A 136 -4.26 -8.19 -17.22
N LYS A 137 -4.99 -7.62 -18.19
CA LYS A 137 -4.60 -7.69 -19.61
C LYS A 137 -3.36 -6.86 -19.92
N ILE A 138 -3.21 -5.68 -19.35
CA ILE A 138 -2.02 -4.84 -19.57
C ILE A 138 -0.79 -5.53 -18.99
N PHE A 139 -0.83 -5.99 -17.73
CA PHE A 139 0.33 -6.64 -17.12
C PHE A 139 0.66 -8.02 -17.74
N GLU A 140 -0.33 -8.74 -18.27
CA GLU A 140 -0.08 -9.97 -19.05
C GLU A 140 0.75 -9.69 -20.32
N ASN A 141 0.63 -8.50 -20.91
CA ASN A 141 1.25 -8.13 -22.20
C ASN A 141 2.37 -7.08 -22.06
N GLN A 142 2.85 -6.84 -20.84
CA GLN A 142 3.95 -5.90 -20.54
C GLN A 142 5.32 -6.47 -20.94
#